data_AF-A0A537N077-F1
#
_entry.id   AF-A0A537N077-F1
#
_cell.length_a   1.000
_cell.length_b   1.000
_cell.length_c   1.000
_cell.angle_alpha   90.00
_cell.angle_beta   90.00
_cell.angle_gamma   90.00
#
_symmetry.space_group_name_H-M   'P 1'
#
loop_
_entity.id
_entity.type
_entity.pdbx_description
1 polymer ?
#
loop_
_entity_poly.entity_id
_entity_poly.type
_entity_poly.pdbx_seq_one_letter_code
_entity_poly.pdbx_strand_id
1 'polypeptide(L)'
;MRTFRKSSMPNASPARVARDRIAAAARRTAQALAVFVVMGVLFGNEAATARPSPINRIVTQTGPAHSSRHDRRPASPAQAIERISSEPFGLPTVEALEGPLVTRWRGVEREIRRDELLLARCATDRSCGSAPALRLMDIVDAARRREGRSRVGEINRAVNLAIRPMSDVAQYGVPDLWTAPIQTLTAGAGDCEDYAIAKYVALEEAGVAEEDLRLVVVRDTRRREDHAV
;
A
#
# COMPACT_ATOMS: atom_id res chain seq x y z
N MET A 1 -45.44 3.54 20.31
CA MET A 1 -44.87 2.75 19.19
C MET A 1 -44.60 3.71 18.03
N ARG A 2 -43.37 4.22 17.87
CA ARG A 2 -42.98 5.08 16.73
C ARG A 2 -42.18 4.22 15.74
N THR A 3 -42.66 4.10 14.51
CA THR A 3 -42.03 3.36 13.44
C THR A 3 -40.82 4.15 12.90
N PHE A 4 -39.62 3.56 13.01
CA PHE A 4 -38.42 4.08 12.38
C PHE A 4 -38.51 3.81 10.86
N ARG A 5 -38.68 4.88 10.06
CA ARG A 5 -38.45 4.79 8.60
C ARG A 5 -36.94 4.68 8.37
N LYS A 6 -36.48 3.54 7.85
CA LYS A 6 -35.17 3.42 7.20
C LYS A 6 -35.15 4.42 6.04
N SER A 7 -34.32 5.46 6.15
CA SER A 7 -34.02 6.34 5.04
C SER A 7 -33.09 5.59 4.08
N SER A 8 -33.65 5.01 3.02
CA SER A 8 -32.85 4.48 1.91
C SER A 8 -32.14 5.64 1.23
N MET A 9 -30.81 5.64 1.23
CA MET A 9 -30.05 6.53 0.36
C MET A 9 -30.31 6.15 -1.11
N PRO A 10 -30.48 7.13 -2.01
CA PRO A 10 -30.69 6.84 -3.42
C PRO A 10 -29.43 6.19 -4.02
N ASN A 11 -29.61 5.02 -4.65
CA ASN A 11 -28.54 4.34 -5.38
C ASN A 11 -28.09 5.22 -6.55
N ALA A 12 -26.80 5.53 -6.65
CA ALA A 12 -26.27 6.33 -7.76
C ALA A 12 -26.46 5.60 -9.09
N SER A 13 -26.81 6.34 -10.15
CA SER A 13 -26.92 5.77 -11.50
C SER A 13 -25.58 5.15 -11.94
N PRO A 14 -25.57 4.01 -12.69
CA PRO A 14 -24.36 3.38 -13.19
C PRO A 14 -23.40 4.34 -13.91
N ALA A 15 -23.95 5.30 -14.67
CA ALA A 15 -23.16 6.30 -15.38
C ALA A 15 -22.48 7.33 -14.44
N ARG A 16 -23.09 7.61 -13.28
CA ARG A 16 -22.51 8.47 -12.24
C ARG A 16 -21.39 7.72 -11.50
N VAL A 17 -21.63 6.45 -11.16
CA VAL A 17 -20.60 5.57 -10.57
C VAL A 17 -19.39 5.43 -11.50
N ALA A 18 -19.61 5.25 -12.81
CA ALA A 18 -18.54 5.17 -13.80
C ALA A 18 -17.73 6.47 -13.89
N ARG A 19 -18.40 7.63 -13.94
CA ARG A 19 -17.73 8.94 -13.96
C ARG A 19 -16.96 9.23 -12.67
N ASP A 20 -17.56 8.95 -11.52
CA ASP A 20 -16.92 9.14 -10.22
C ASP A 20 -15.70 8.24 -10.07
N ARG A 21 -15.73 7.02 -10.64
CA ARG A 21 -14.59 6.11 -10.68
C ARG A 21 -13.48 6.54 -11.62
N ILE A 22 -13.81 7.02 -12.82
CA ILE A 22 -12.80 7.60 -13.73
C ILE A 22 -12.16 8.84 -13.08
N ALA A 23 -12.95 9.68 -12.42
CA ALA A 23 -12.45 10.85 -11.69
C ALA A 23 -11.69 10.48 -10.41
N ALA A 24 -12.02 9.38 -9.74
CA ALA A 24 -11.27 8.85 -8.60
C ALA A 24 -9.94 8.24 -9.05
N ALA A 25 -9.92 7.45 -10.13
CA ALA A 25 -8.72 6.94 -10.77
C ALA A 25 -7.79 8.10 -11.17
N ALA A 26 -8.32 9.13 -11.83
CA ALA A 26 -7.55 10.32 -12.17
C ALA A 26 -6.99 11.06 -10.93
N ARG A 27 -7.65 10.99 -9.77
CA ARG A 27 -7.17 11.58 -8.50
C ARG A 27 -6.07 10.77 -7.80
N ARG A 28 -6.01 9.45 -8.03
CA ARG A 28 -4.93 8.59 -7.50
C ARG A 28 -3.56 8.95 -8.05
N THR A 29 -3.50 9.61 -9.20
CA THR A 29 -2.24 10.10 -9.78
C THR A 29 -1.53 11.19 -8.96
N ALA A 30 -2.20 11.78 -7.95
CA ALA A 30 -1.71 12.96 -7.22
C ALA A 30 -1.09 12.68 -5.83
N GLN A 31 -1.26 11.48 -5.26
CA GLN A 31 -0.64 11.09 -3.99
C GLN A 31 0.30 9.91 -4.21
N ALA A 32 1.55 10.08 -3.78
CA ALA A 32 2.57 9.04 -3.87
C ALA A 32 2.32 8.07 -2.73
N LEU A 33 2.06 6.82 -3.09
CA LEU A 33 1.92 5.76 -2.12
C LEU A 33 3.29 5.56 -1.46
N ALA A 34 3.32 5.46 -0.14
CA ALA A 34 4.57 5.31 0.60
C ALA A 34 4.85 3.84 0.92
N VAL A 35 6.12 3.43 0.76
CA VAL A 35 6.61 2.15 1.29
C VAL A 35 7.36 2.41 2.59
N PHE A 36 7.08 1.59 3.60
CA PHE A 36 7.57 1.79 4.95
C PHE A 36 8.47 0.65 5.39
N VAL A 37 9.39 0.94 6.31
CA VAL A 37 10.33 -0.03 6.88
C VAL A 37 10.30 0.07 8.40
N VAL A 38 10.27 -1.09 9.08
CA VAL A 38 10.32 -1.14 10.56
C VAL A 38 11.76 -0.95 11.05
N MET A 39 12.01 0.09 11.85
CA MET A 39 13.33 0.35 12.46
C MET A 39 13.68 -0.67 13.55
N GLY A 40 14.98 -0.96 13.69
CA GLY A 40 15.51 -1.78 14.79
C GLY A 40 15.63 -3.28 14.48
N VAL A 41 15.29 -3.72 13.27
CA VAL A 41 15.60 -5.06 12.78
C VAL A 41 16.65 -4.94 11.67
N LEU A 42 17.77 -5.65 11.79
CA LEU A 42 18.85 -5.58 10.83
C LEU A 42 18.40 -6.20 9.49
N PHE A 43 18.10 -5.36 8.51
CA PHE A 43 17.86 -5.76 7.12
C PHE A 43 19.16 -6.26 6.49
N GLY A 44 19.07 -7.29 5.64
CA GLY A 44 20.24 -7.86 4.98
C GLY A 44 20.98 -6.81 4.14
N ASN A 45 22.32 -6.83 4.19
CA ASN A 45 23.18 -5.90 3.45
C ASN A 45 22.96 -5.99 1.93
N GLU A 46 22.02 -5.23 1.38
CA GLU A 46 22.11 -4.69 0.00
C GLU A 46 22.39 -3.17 0.00
N ALA A 47 22.53 -2.56 1.17
CA ALA A 47 22.94 -1.14 1.33
C ALA A 47 24.46 -0.92 1.28
N ALA A 48 25.26 -1.94 0.93
CA ALA A 48 26.72 -1.93 1.13
C ALA A 48 27.57 -1.46 -0.07
N THR A 49 27.08 -0.55 -0.92
CA THR A 49 27.94 0.14 -1.91
C THR A 49 27.87 1.67 -1.89
N ALA A 50 27.07 2.29 -1.02
CA ALA A 50 27.18 3.73 -0.75
C ALA A 50 28.20 3.96 0.37
N ARG A 51 29.43 4.36 0.00
CA ARG A 51 30.45 4.83 0.96
C ARG A 51 29.84 5.92 1.86
N PRO A 52 29.97 5.85 3.20
CA PRO A 52 29.57 6.95 4.06
C PRO A 52 30.54 8.13 3.86
N SER A 53 30.01 9.27 3.40
CA SER A 53 30.77 10.53 3.43
C SER A 53 30.87 11.02 4.88
N PRO A 54 32.05 11.46 5.36
CA PRO A 54 32.24 11.81 6.76
C PRO A 54 31.96 13.28 6.97
N ILE A 55 30.73 13.68 7.34
CA ILE A 55 30.53 15.00 7.95
C ILE A 55 29.56 14.89 9.12
N ASN A 56 30.12 14.49 10.27
CA ASN A 56 29.66 15.00 11.54
C ASN A 56 30.23 16.44 11.65
N ARG A 57 29.40 17.45 11.35
CA ARG A 57 29.70 18.84 11.72
C ARG A 57 28.43 19.42 12.32
N ILE A 58 28.32 19.24 13.63
CA ILE A 58 27.55 20.12 14.50
C ILE A 58 28.03 21.54 14.21
N VAL A 59 27.21 22.32 13.50
CA VAL A 59 27.42 23.76 13.32
C VAL A 59 26.38 24.45 14.20
N THR A 60 26.82 24.88 15.37
CA THR A 60 26.27 26.05 16.06
C THR A 60 26.60 27.28 15.23
N GLN A 61 25.60 27.93 14.64
CA GLN A 61 25.74 29.33 14.21
C GLN A 61 24.48 30.15 14.52
N THR A 62 24.75 31.21 15.27
CA THR A 62 23.97 32.39 15.59
C THR A 62 23.89 33.34 14.38
N GLY A 63 22.70 33.84 14.04
CA GLY A 63 22.47 34.85 12.98
C GLY A 63 20.98 35.01 12.61
N PRO A 64 20.49 36.18 12.15
CA PRO A 64 19.27 36.77 12.70
C PRO A 64 17.92 36.33 12.10
N ALA A 65 16.94 36.33 12.99
CA ALA A 65 15.49 36.25 12.86
C ALA A 65 14.86 36.47 11.45
N HIS A 66 14.26 35.40 10.93
CA HIS A 66 12.96 35.50 10.25
C HIS A 66 12.02 34.41 10.76
N SER A 67 10.86 34.86 11.23
CA SER A 67 9.94 34.12 12.07
C SER A 67 8.95 33.27 11.27
N SER A 68 8.94 31.97 11.54
CA SER A 68 7.68 31.23 11.72
C SER A 68 7.91 30.18 12.81
N ARG A 69 7.44 30.52 14.02
CA ARG A 69 7.51 29.67 15.20
C ARG A 69 6.58 28.47 15.01
N HIS A 70 7.13 27.31 14.69
CA HIS A 70 6.59 26.06 15.20
C HIS A 70 7.42 25.66 16.42
N ASP A 71 6.87 25.99 17.58
CA ASP A 71 7.34 25.61 18.90
C ASP A 71 7.37 24.06 19.00
N ARG A 72 8.49 23.43 18.64
CA ARG A 72 8.69 21.99 18.86
C ARG A 72 9.15 21.77 20.28
N ARG A 73 8.18 21.77 21.21
CA ARG A 73 8.33 21.10 22.49
C ARG A 73 8.64 19.62 22.21
N PRO A 74 9.66 19.01 22.84
CA PRO A 74 9.88 17.57 22.69
C PRO A 74 8.60 16.83 23.08
N ALA A 75 8.20 15.87 22.25
CA ALA A 75 6.98 15.09 22.48
C ALA A 75 7.04 14.46 23.87
N SER A 76 5.92 14.51 24.60
CA SER A 76 5.87 13.87 25.92
C SER A 76 6.04 12.35 25.77
N PRO A 77 6.54 11.65 26.80
CA PRO A 77 6.62 10.20 26.79
C PRO A 77 5.29 9.52 26.46
N ALA A 78 4.16 10.08 26.90
CA ALA A 78 2.83 9.58 26.58
C ALA A 78 2.49 9.70 25.08
N GLN A 79 2.86 10.81 24.43
CA GLN A 79 2.67 11.00 22.99
C GLN A 79 3.58 10.11 22.16
N ALA A 80 4.79 9.82 22.65
CA ALA A 80 5.69 8.86 22.01
C ALA A 80 5.15 7.43 22.11
N ILE A 81 4.62 7.04 23.28
CA ILE A 81 3.98 5.73 23.51
C ILE A 81 2.72 5.59 22.66
N GLU A 82 1.87 6.62 22.58
CA GLU A 82 0.67 6.61 21.75
C GLU A 82 1.00 6.43 20.26
N ARG A 83 2.03 7.14 19.76
CA ARG A 83 2.53 6.95 18.38
C ARG A 83 3.03 5.53 18.14
N ILE A 84 3.86 4.98 19.04
CA ILE A 84 4.33 3.59 18.92
C ILE A 84 3.16 2.59 18.99
N SER A 85 2.13 2.87 19.80
CA SER A 85 0.92 2.03 19.87
C SER A 85 0.09 2.06 18.60
N SER A 86 0.17 3.17 17.83
CA SER A 86 -0.48 3.31 16.53
C SER A 86 0.35 2.75 15.37
N GLU A 87 1.61 2.35 15.60
CA GLU A 87 2.41 1.68 14.60
C GLU A 87 1.96 0.21 14.44
N PRO A 88 1.89 -0.30 13.19
CA PRO A 88 1.29 -1.61 12.90
C PRO A 88 1.97 -2.78 13.62
N PHE A 89 3.22 -2.64 14.04
CA PHE A 89 4.00 -3.68 14.72
C PHE A 89 4.47 -3.31 16.13
N GLY A 90 3.97 -2.20 16.71
CA GLY A 90 4.45 -1.72 18.01
C GLY A 90 5.93 -1.32 18.01
N LEU A 91 6.50 -1.11 16.82
CA LEU A 91 7.87 -0.69 16.57
C LEU A 91 7.84 0.57 15.70
N PRO A 92 8.82 1.48 15.84
CA PRO A 92 8.89 2.66 14.98
C PRO A 92 8.95 2.24 13.51
N THR A 93 8.01 2.71 12.71
CA THR A 93 7.97 2.48 11.27
C THR A 93 8.29 3.80 10.57
N VAL A 94 9.23 3.77 9.64
CA VAL A 94 9.65 4.97 8.91
C VAL A 94 9.34 4.81 7.43
N GLU A 95 8.94 5.91 6.80
CA GLU A 95 8.80 5.96 5.35
C GLU A 95 10.18 5.85 4.70
N ALA A 96 10.30 4.99 3.69
CA ALA A 96 11.50 4.93 2.87
C ALA A 96 11.44 6.04 1.81
N LEU A 97 12.41 6.95 1.85
CA LEU A 97 12.45 8.11 0.94
C LEU A 97 13.32 7.87 -0.30
N GLU A 98 14.30 6.97 -0.21
CA GLU A 98 15.25 6.65 -1.27
C GLU A 98 15.74 5.19 -1.18
N GLY A 99 16.51 4.76 -2.19
CA GLY A 99 17.15 3.44 -2.24
C GLY A 99 16.44 2.42 -3.15
N PRO A 100 16.93 1.14 -3.14
CA PRO A 100 16.43 0.08 -4.02
C PRO A 100 14.95 -0.22 -3.81
N LEU A 101 14.48 -0.24 -2.56
CA LEU A 101 13.08 -0.47 -2.21
C LEU A 101 12.16 0.57 -2.83
N VAL A 102 12.49 1.86 -2.67
CA VAL A 102 11.73 2.97 -3.27
C VAL A 102 11.78 2.91 -4.79
N THR A 103 12.91 2.47 -5.38
CA THR A 103 13.05 2.32 -6.83
C THR A 103 12.10 1.25 -7.37
N ARG A 104 12.03 0.09 -6.69
CA ARG A 104 11.11 -1.01 -7.01
C ARG A 104 9.65 -0.58 -6.85
N TRP A 105 9.32 0.05 -5.71
CA TRP A 105 7.98 0.57 -5.46
C TRP A 105 7.52 1.57 -6.53
N ARG A 106 8.36 2.55 -6.88
CA ARG A 106 8.05 3.49 -7.98
C ARG A 106 7.84 2.79 -9.32
N GLY A 107 8.49 1.65 -9.54
CA GLY A 107 8.25 0.77 -10.69
C GLY A 107 6.82 0.24 -10.69
N VAL A 108 6.42 -0.40 -9.59
CA VAL A 108 5.07 -0.93 -9.38
C VAL A 108 4.02 0.17 -9.50
N GLU A 109 4.21 1.34 -8.89
CA GLU A 109 3.27 2.46 -8.98
C GLU A 109 3.01 2.89 -10.43
N ARG A 110 4.02 2.84 -11.30
CA ARG A 110 3.85 3.17 -12.73
C ARG A 110 3.03 2.11 -13.44
N GLU A 111 3.20 0.83 -13.11
CA GLU A 111 2.36 -0.25 -13.63
C GLU A 111 0.92 -0.14 -13.12
N ILE A 112 0.70 0.11 -11.82
CA ILE A 112 -0.63 0.35 -11.25
C ILE A 112 -1.32 1.51 -11.98
N ARG A 113 -0.62 2.63 -12.19
CA ARG A 113 -1.16 3.78 -12.94
C ARG A 113 -1.51 3.45 -14.39
N ARG A 114 -0.76 2.55 -15.05
CA ARG A 114 -1.12 2.07 -16.40
C ARG A 114 -2.41 1.23 -16.37
N ASP A 115 -2.63 0.49 -15.30
CA ASP A 115 -3.79 -0.40 -15.14
C ASP A 115 -5.06 0.34 -14.67
N GLU A 116 -4.97 1.57 -14.14
CA GLU A 116 -6.11 2.33 -13.60
C GLU A 116 -7.32 2.37 -14.54
N LEU A 117 -7.10 2.69 -15.82
CA LEU A 117 -8.19 2.75 -16.80
C LEU A 117 -8.79 1.37 -17.08
N LEU A 118 -7.97 0.32 -17.05
CA LEU A 118 -8.45 -1.06 -17.20
C LEU A 118 -9.33 -1.45 -16.01
N LEU A 119 -8.85 -1.21 -14.79
CA LEU A 119 -9.60 -1.48 -13.57
C LEU A 119 -10.91 -0.71 -13.52
N ALA A 120 -10.88 0.60 -13.85
CA ALA A 120 -12.07 1.44 -13.88
C ALA A 120 -13.13 0.91 -14.86
N ARG A 121 -12.72 0.46 -16.06
CA ARG A 121 -13.64 -0.18 -17.02
C ARG A 121 -14.20 -1.49 -16.48
N CYS A 122 -13.34 -2.39 -16.02
CA CYS A 122 -13.74 -3.71 -15.51
C CYS A 122 -14.63 -3.63 -14.26
N ALA A 123 -14.53 -2.55 -13.48
CA ALA A 123 -15.36 -2.29 -12.32
C ALA A 123 -16.84 -1.99 -12.70
N THR A 124 -17.11 -1.57 -13.94
CA THR A 124 -18.46 -1.22 -14.42
C THR A 124 -18.97 -2.13 -15.52
N ASP A 125 -18.08 -2.75 -16.28
CA ASP A 125 -18.40 -3.60 -17.41
C ASP A 125 -17.62 -4.91 -17.30
N ARG A 126 -18.36 -6.00 -17.10
CA ARG A 126 -17.75 -7.33 -16.97
C ARG A 126 -17.26 -7.90 -18.31
N SER A 127 -17.54 -7.23 -19.43
CA SER A 127 -17.02 -7.54 -20.77
C SER A 127 -15.71 -6.81 -21.13
N CYS A 128 -15.05 -6.16 -20.16
CA CYS A 128 -13.83 -5.35 -20.35
C CYS A 128 -12.59 -6.05 -20.94
N GLY A 129 -12.64 -7.37 -21.18
CA GLY A 129 -11.61 -8.11 -21.92
C GLY A 129 -10.37 -8.52 -21.13
N SER A 130 -10.33 -8.33 -19.80
CA SER A 130 -9.19 -8.75 -18.97
C SER A 130 -9.64 -9.63 -17.80
N ALA A 131 -9.37 -10.93 -17.90
CA ALA A 131 -9.62 -11.90 -16.84
C ALA A 131 -8.93 -11.55 -15.49
N PRO A 132 -7.64 -11.15 -15.43
CA PRO A 132 -7.02 -10.78 -14.15
C PRO A 132 -7.64 -9.52 -13.54
N ALA A 133 -8.03 -8.53 -14.36
CA ALA A 133 -8.71 -7.34 -13.85
C ALA A 133 -10.12 -7.66 -13.34
N LEU A 134 -10.87 -8.51 -14.04
CA LEU A 134 -12.17 -9.01 -13.58
C LEU A 134 -12.05 -9.77 -12.26
N ARG A 135 -11.01 -10.61 -12.13
CA ARG A 135 -10.72 -11.34 -10.90
C ARG A 135 -10.44 -10.39 -9.73
N LEU A 136 -9.64 -9.34 -9.94
CA LEU A 136 -9.42 -8.32 -8.93
C LEU A 136 -10.74 -7.61 -8.55
N MET A 137 -11.55 -7.26 -9.53
CA MET A 137 -12.85 -6.60 -9.29
C MET A 137 -13.86 -7.50 -8.58
N ASP A 138 -13.82 -8.83 -8.78
CA ASP A 138 -14.62 -9.78 -8.01
C ASP A 138 -14.23 -9.82 -6.54
N ILE A 139 -12.92 -9.78 -6.25
CA ILE A 139 -12.40 -9.67 -4.88
C ILE A 139 -12.88 -8.38 -4.24
N VAL A 140 -12.74 -7.26 -4.95
CA VAL A 140 -13.15 -5.93 -4.48
C VAL A 140 -14.66 -5.88 -4.22
N ASP A 141 -15.48 -6.39 -5.13
CA ASP A 141 -16.93 -6.36 -4.99
C ASP A 141 -17.41 -7.30 -3.87
N ALA A 142 -16.71 -8.41 -3.61
CA ALA A 142 -16.94 -9.23 -2.43
C ALA A 142 -16.65 -8.47 -1.14
N ALA A 143 -15.52 -7.77 -1.08
CA ALA A 143 -15.10 -6.97 0.07
C ALA A 143 -16.03 -5.78 0.36
N ARG A 144 -16.55 -5.11 -0.67
CA ARG A 144 -17.49 -3.99 -0.52
C ARG A 144 -18.81 -4.38 0.15
N ARG A 145 -19.19 -5.66 0.12
CA ARG A 145 -20.36 -6.20 0.85
C ARG A 145 -20.08 -6.44 2.33
N ARG A 146 -18.87 -6.09 2.81
CA ARG A 146 -18.40 -6.27 4.18
C ARG A 146 -18.05 -4.92 4.81
N GLU A 147 -18.02 -4.90 6.14
CA GLU A 147 -17.75 -3.71 6.95
C GLU A 147 -16.59 -3.94 7.94
N GLY A 148 -15.88 -2.86 8.28
CA GLY A 148 -14.75 -2.89 9.21
C GLY A 148 -13.72 -3.99 8.88
N ARG A 149 -13.28 -4.71 9.90
CA ARG A 149 -12.26 -5.79 9.76
C ARG A 149 -12.69 -6.92 8.83
N SER A 150 -13.99 -7.16 8.65
CA SER A 150 -14.46 -8.23 7.76
C SER A 150 -14.18 -7.92 6.29
N ARG A 151 -14.12 -6.64 5.89
CA ARG A 151 -13.70 -6.20 4.55
C ARG A 151 -12.24 -6.56 4.30
N VAL A 152 -11.37 -6.24 5.25
CA VAL A 152 -9.94 -6.56 5.17
C VAL A 152 -9.71 -8.07 5.12
N GLY A 153 -10.44 -8.82 5.96
CA GLY A 153 -10.37 -10.28 5.97
C GLY A 153 -10.81 -10.94 4.66
N GLU A 154 -11.84 -10.41 4.00
CA GLU A 154 -12.32 -10.89 2.70
C GLU A 154 -11.23 -10.73 1.62
N ILE A 155 -10.62 -9.55 1.53
CA ILE A 155 -9.54 -9.27 0.57
C ILE A 155 -8.34 -10.16 0.86
N ASN A 156 -7.87 -10.19 2.11
CA ASN A 156 -6.72 -10.99 2.50
C ASN A 156 -6.92 -12.47 2.13
N ARG A 157 -8.09 -13.04 2.46
CA ARG A 157 -8.40 -14.43 2.13
C ARG A 157 -8.46 -14.64 0.62
N ALA A 158 -9.16 -13.79 -0.11
CA ALA A 158 -9.39 -13.99 -1.54
C ALA A 158 -8.10 -13.83 -2.36
N VAL A 159 -7.24 -12.86 -2.02
CA VAL A 159 -5.90 -12.71 -2.63
C VAL A 159 -5.03 -13.92 -2.30
N ASN A 160 -5.00 -14.36 -1.04
CA ASN A 160 -4.21 -15.54 -0.65
C ASN A 160 -4.64 -16.83 -1.36
N LEU A 161 -5.91 -16.94 -1.76
CA LEU A 161 -6.40 -18.06 -2.57
C LEU A 161 -6.17 -17.85 -4.07
N ALA A 162 -5.95 -16.61 -4.49
CA ALA A 162 -5.83 -16.27 -5.89
C ALA A 162 -4.42 -16.47 -6.44
N ILE A 163 -3.43 -16.31 -5.58
CA ILE A 163 -2.00 -16.38 -5.90
C ILE A 163 -1.43 -17.63 -5.24
N ARG A 164 -0.57 -18.36 -5.95
CA ARG A 164 0.20 -19.49 -5.43
C ARG A 164 1.59 -19.00 -4.97
N PRO A 165 2.09 -19.38 -3.79
CA PRO A 165 3.42 -18.97 -3.35
C PRO A 165 4.51 -19.48 -4.31
N MET A 166 5.39 -18.58 -4.75
CA MET A 166 6.51 -18.88 -5.65
C MET A 166 7.54 -17.75 -5.56
N SER A 167 8.83 -18.05 -5.43
CA SER A 167 9.86 -17.01 -5.44
C SER A 167 10.10 -16.46 -6.85
N ASP A 168 10.55 -15.22 -6.93
CA ASP A 168 10.88 -14.61 -8.22
C ASP A 168 11.96 -15.34 -9.00
N VAL A 169 12.94 -15.93 -8.32
CA VAL A 169 13.97 -16.73 -9.01
C VAL A 169 13.34 -17.94 -9.70
N ALA A 170 12.36 -18.59 -9.07
CA ALA A 170 11.66 -19.71 -9.67
C ALA A 170 10.68 -19.28 -10.78
N GLN A 171 10.09 -18.09 -10.67
CA GLN A 171 9.07 -17.58 -11.57
C GLN A 171 9.65 -16.85 -12.79
N TYR A 172 10.66 -16.02 -12.57
CA TYR A 172 11.21 -15.04 -13.51
C TYR A 172 12.73 -15.19 -13.72
N GLY A 173 13.43 -15.98 -12.91
CA GLY A 173 14.89 -16.15 -12.99
C GLY A 173 15.69 -14.97 -12.45
N VAL A 174 15.02 -13.99 -11.83
CA VAL A 174 15.63 -12.82 -11.19
C VAL A 174 15.15 -12.72 -9.74
N PRO A 175 15.95 -12.23 -8.80
CA PRO A 175 15.48 -12.01 -7.43
C PRO A 175 14.71 -10.70 -7.29
N ASP A 176 13.74 -10.67 -6.38
CA ASP A 176 13.14 -9.45 -5.80
C ASP A 176 12.52 -8.51 -6.84
N LEU A 177 11.73 -9.09 -7.73
CA LEU A 177 10.97 -8.45 -8.79
C LEU A 177 9.55 -8.15 -8.32
N TRP A 178 9.31 -6.89 -7.98
CA TRP A 178 8.00 -6.46 -7.53
C TRP A 178 7.02 -6.29 -8.69
N THR A 179 5.85 -6.94 -8.62
CA THR A 179 4.85 -6.90 -9.69
C THR A 179 3.55 -6.20 -9.29
N ALA A 180 2.89 -5.55 -10.27
CA ALA A 180 1.58 -4.94 -10.05
C ALA A 180 0.46 -5.99 -10.06
N PRO A 181 -0.71 -5.71 -9.46
CA PRO A 181 -1.75 -6.73 -9.24
C PRO A 181 -2.23 -7.44 -10.50
N ILE A 182 -2.33 -6.74 -11.64
CA ILE A 182 -2.74 -7.37 -12.90
C ILE A 182 -1.70 -8.37 -13.38
N GLN A 183 -0.41 -8.04 -13.27
CA GLN A 183 0.68 -8.93 -13.62
C GLN A 183 0.71 -10.15 -12.68
N THR A 184 0.63 -9.93 -11.36
CA THR A 184 0.59 -11.02 -10.37
C THR A 184 -0.59 -11.97 -10.62
N LEU A 185 -1.79 -11.43 -10.85
CA LEU A 185 -2.99 -12.24 -11.09
C LEU A 185 -2.99 -12.93 -12.46
N THR A 186 -2.25 -12.39 -13.44
CA THR A 186 -2.01 -13.05 -14.73
C THR A 186 -1.11 -14.26 -14.54
N ALA A 187 -0.02 -14.12 -13.78
CA ALA A 187 0.87 -15.23 -13.46
C ALA A 187 0.20 -16.27 -12.53
N GLY A 188 -0.69 -15.82 -11.65
CA GLY A 188 -1.33 -16.65 -10.62
C GLY A 188 -0.36 -17.14 -9.56
N ALA A 189 0.84 -16.53 -9.48
CA ALA A 189 1.90 -16.86 -8.55
C ALA A 189 2.74 -15.62 -8.23
N GLY A 190 3.38 -15.64 -7.06
CA GLY A 190 4.24 -14.57 -6.54
C GLY A 190 4.68 -14.86 -5.11
N ASP A 191 5.47 -13.97 -4.52
CA ASP A 191 5.93 -14.03 -3.14
C ASP A 191 5.39 -12.85 -2.31
N CYS A 192 6.09 -12.39 -1.28
CA CYS A 192 5.46 -11.63 -0.20
C CYS A 192 4.97 -10.25 -0.64
N GLU A 193 5.78 -9.53 -1.41
CA GLU A 193 5.48 -8.21 -1.94
C GLU A 193 4.31 -8.27 -2.91
N ASP A 194 4.26 -9.27 -3.79
CA ASP A 194 3.21 -9.41 -4.79
C ASP A 194 1.83 -9.57 -4.13
N TYR A 195 1.77 -10.34 -3.04
CA TYR A 195 0.54 -10.49 -2.25
C TYR A 195 0.17 -9.21 -1.54
N ALA A 196 1.14 -8.53 -0.92
CA ALA A 196 0.92 -7.30 -0.17
C ALA A 196 0.42 -6.19 -1.11
N ILE A 197 1.04 -6.03 -2.28
CA ILE A 197 0.66 -5.08 -3.33
C ILE A 197 -0.73 -5.37 -3.87
N ALA A 198 -1.05 -6.64 -4.15
CA ALA A 198 -2.39 -7.03 -4.60
C ALA A 198 -3.48 -6.72 -3.56
N LYS A 199 -3.20 -6.94 -2.27
CA LYS A 199 -4.12 -6.59 -1.17
C LYS A 199 -4.26 -5.09 -1.01
N TYR A 200 -3.15 -4.35 -1.09
CA TYR A 200 -3.10 -2.90 -0.98
C TYR A 200 -4.03 -2.26 -2.01
N VAL A 201 -3.83 -2.58 -3.29
CA VAL A 201 -4.66 -2.02 -4.38
C VAL A 201 -6.12 -2.50 -4.27
N ALA A 202 -6.37 -3.75 -3.87
CA ALA A 202 -7.75 -4.22 -3.66
C ALA A 202 -8.46 -3.48 -2.51
N LEU A 203 -7.75 -3.09 -1.44
CA LEU A 203 -8.30 -2.32 -0.32
C LEU A 203 -8.63 -0.89 -0.73
N GLU A 204 -7.74 -0.24 -1.48
CA GLU A 204 -8.00 1.08 -2.06
C GLU A 204 -9.21 1.05 -3.00
N GLU A 205 -9.28 0.06 -3.89
CA GLU A 205 -10.42 -0.13 -4.77
C GLU A 205 -11.71 -0.41 -3.99
N ALA A 206 -11.63 -1.10 -2.85
CA ALA A 206 -12.77 -1.30 -1.95
C ALA A 206 -13.16 -0.04 -1.15
N GLY A 207 -12.42 1.07 -1.32
CA GLY A 207 -12.70 2.37 -0.71
C GLY A 207 -12.16 2.51 0.71
N VAL A 208 -11.11 1.77 1.06
CA VAL A 208 -10.32 2.06 2.27
C VAL A 208 -9.47 3.30 1.98
N ALA A 209 -9.38 4.21 2.95
CA ALA A 209 -8.63 5.45 2.79
C ALA A 209 -7.12 5.15 2.72
N GLU A 210 -6.39 5.91 1.92
CA GLU A 210 -4.95 5.73 1.71
C GLU A 210 -4.18 5.91 3.03
N GLU A 211 -4.59 6.86 3.86
CA GLU A 211 -4.00 7.10 5.18
C GLU A 211 -4.14 5.93 6.17
N ASP A 212 -5.07 5.00 5.90
CA ASP A 212 -5.32 3.79 6.69
C ASP A 212 -4.56 2.56 6.12
N LEU A 213 -3.83 2.73 5.02
CA LEU A 213 -3.09 1.66 4.35
C LEU A 213 -1.59 1.96 4.35
N ARG A 214 -0.78 0.92 4.57
CA ARG A 214 0.68 0.98 4.47
C ARG A 214 1.19 -0.33 3.89
N LEU A 215 2.07 -0.22 2.89
CA LEU A 215 2.91 -1.34 2.49
C LEU A 215 4.16 -1.33 3.38
N VAL A 216 4.35 -2.39 4.17
CA VAL A 216 5.44 -2.41 5.15
C VAL A 216 6.40 -3.56 4.86
N VAL A 217 7.68 -3.23 4.76
CA VAL A 217 8.77 -4.20 4.71
C VAL A 217 9.34 -4.38 6.11
N VAL A 218 9.30 -5.63 6.57
CA VAL A 218 9.82 -6.07 7.86
C VAL A 218 10.94 -7.08 7.64
N ARG A 219 11.70 -7.37 8.69
CA ARG A 219 12.69 -8.44 8.70
C ARG A 219 12.15 -9.59 9.52
N ASP A 220 11.87 -10.72 8.87
CA ASP A 220 11.49 -11.96 9.57
C ASP A 220 12.74 -12.52 10.27
N THR A 221 12.82 -12.36 11.58
CA THR A 221 13.97 -12.84 12.37
C THR A 221 14.07 -14.36 12.44
N ARG A 222 12.95 -15.09 12.23
CA ARG A 222 12.93 -16.56 12.25
C ARG A 222 13.49 -17.12 10.95
N ARG A 223 13.11 -16.53 9.82
CA ARG A 223 13.58 -16.93 8.48
C ARG A 223 14.86 -16.22 8.04
N ARG A 224 15.22 -15.12 8.73
CA ARG A 224 16.36 -14.25 8.39
C ARG A 224 16.26 -13.69 6.97
N GLU A 225 15.05 -13.33 6.57
CA GLU A 225 14.71 -12.74 5.27
C GLU A 225 13.87 -11.47 5.45
N ASP A 226 13.86 -10.63 4.43
CA ASP A 226 12.97 -9.46 4.40
C ASP A 226 11.58 -9.94 3.95
N HIS A 227 10.52 -9.29 4.42
CA HIS A 227 9.14 -9.71 4.20
C HIS A 227 8.23 -8.50 4.04
N ALA A 228 7.39 -8.48 3.02
CA ALA A 228 6.41 -7.42 2.78
C ALA A 228 5.00 -7.84 3.22
N VAL A 229 4.27 -6.91 3.83
CA VAL A 229 2.89 -7.09 4.35
C VAL A 229 2.02 -5.87 4.15
#